data_AF-A0A9E2B4L4-F1
#
_entry.id   AF-A0A9E2B4L4-F1
#
_cell.length_a   1.000
_cell.length_b   1.000
_cell.length_c   1.000
_cell.angle_alpha   90.00
_cell.angle_beta   90.00
_cell.angle_gamma   90.00
#
_symmetry.space_group_name_H-M   'P 1'
#
loop_
_entity.id
_entity.type
_entity.pdbx_description
1 polymer ?
#
loop_
_entity_poly.entity_id
_entity_poly.type
_entity_poly.pdbx_seq_one_letter_code
_entity_poly.pdbx_strand_id
1 'polypeptide(L)'
;QDPITWMVSSSRIPSRLGKKDPIDELAVAGGLRGKAIEVVKTESGVFDVPAHSEIVIEGTVDIYNMEEEGPYHEMYGYMGIKKEKNYVMTVDTVTHRNDPWVMNSFTGVVTEYITAPQRAENIYRLQKQFPQVVDYDSPHDSQGIVYISIKKDEPGQAFKVAHNSAMFNPLARVTVVVDDDIDVLDSTAVRFAIGSRWQPATATKMFENRMAFPLDPASPDRKTSSKVIIDATRQWPEEGGPPFYQELNRTVFERAEPDAMARVMQRWPGKLNPG
;
A
#
# COMPACT_ATOMS: atom_id res chain seq x y z
N GLN A 1 -15.32 17.92 7.06
CA GLN A 1 -14.22 16.96 7.35
C GLN A 1 -12.93 17.34 6.60
N ASP A 2 -11.75 17.28 7.25
CA ASP A 2 -10.44 17.51 6.62
C ASP A 2 -9.88 16.20 6.03
N PRO A 3 -9.68 16.09 4.70
CA PRO A 3 -9.19 14.86 4.07
C PRO A 3 -7.76 14.50 4.47
N ILE A 4 -6.93 15.48 4.88
CA ILE A 4 -5.54 15.21 5.28
C ILE A 4 -5.50 14.50 6.62
N THR A 5 -6.34 14.91 7.57
CA THR A 5 -6.47 14.24 8.87
C THR A 5 -6.91 12.79 8.70
N TRP A 6 -7.89 12.54 7.82
CA TRP A 6 -8.31 11.18 7.48
C TRP A 6 -7.16 10.34 6.93
N MET A 7 -6.49 10.84 5.88
CA MET A 7 -5.34 10.19 5.25
C MET A 7 -4.25 9.82 6.27
N VAL A 8 -3.87 10.75 7.15
CA VAL A 8 -2.83 10.49 8.16
C VAL A 8 -3.29 9.45 9.18
N SER A 9 -4.52 9.56 9.69
CA SER A 9 -5.06 8.61 10.69
C SER A 9 -5.10 7.16 10.19
N SER A 10 -5.34 6.97 8.89
CA SER A 10 -5.36 5.68 8.19
C SER A 10 -3.98 5.16 7.76
N SER A 11 -2.94 5.98 7.85
CA SER A 11 -1.58 5.61 7.41
C SER A 11 -0.69 5.15 8.57
N ARG A 12 0.45 4.51 8.27
CA ARG A 12 1.49 4.21 9.29
C ARG A 12 2.64 5.22 9.33
N ILE A 13 2.50 6.38 8.68
CA ILE A 13 3.55 7.41 8.66
C ILE A 13 3.91 7.87 10.09
N PRO A 14 2.94 8.13 10.98
CA PRO A 14 3.25 8.38 12.38
C PRO A 14 3.67 7.04 13.01
N SER A 15 4.94 6.93 13.40
CA SER A 15 5.45 5.71 14.03
C SER A 15 4.78 5.51 15.39
N ARG A 16 3.84 4.55 15.46
CA ARG A 16 3.14 4.16 16.69
C ARG A 16 3.90 3.13 17.54
N LEU A 17 4.99 2.58 17.00
CA LEU A 17 5.80 1.53 17.64
C LEU A 17 7.26 1.99 17.70
N GLY A 18 7.92 1.87 18.85
CA GLY A 18 9.40 1.95 18.94
C GLY A 18 10.03 3.32 19.21
N LYS A 19 9.26 4.38 19.52
CA LYS A 19 9.80 5.61 20.14
C LYS A 19 9.23 5.78 21.55
N LYS A 20 10.02 6.34 22.47
CA LYS A 20 9.59 6.64 23.85
C LYS A 20 8.47 7.69 23.89
N ASP A 21 8.35 8.52 22.85
CA ASP A 21 7.32 9.55 22.74
C ASP A 21 6.42 9.27 21.54
N PRO A 22 5.09 9.17 21.72
CA PRO A 22 4.14 9.04 20.62
C PRO A 22 4.20 10.29 19.73
N ILE A 23 4.11 10.08 18.41
CA ILE A 23 4.00 11.18 17.44
C ILE A 23 2.53 11.56 17.33
N ASP A 24 2.22 12.83 17.55
CA ASP A 24 0.88 13.38 17.35
C ASP A 24 0.50 13.38 15.86
N GLU A 25 -0.54 12.62 15.51
CA GLU A 25 -1.05 12.52 14.14
C GLU A 25 -1.61 13.84 13.62
N LEU A 26 -2.15 14.71 14.47
CA LEU A 26 -2.63 16.04 14.09
C LEU A 26 -1.46 16.96 13.72
N ALA A 27 -0.33 16.82 14.40
CA ALA A 27 0.89 17.53 14.04
C ALA A 27 1.44 17.07 12.68
N VAL A 28 1.43 15.76 12.40
CA VAL A 28 1.83 15.21 11.09
C VAL A 28 0.88 15.69 9.99
N ALA A 29 -0.43 15.64 10.24
CA ALA A 29 -1.44 16.17 9.31
C ALA A 29 -1.23 17.66 9.03
N GLY A 30 -0.93 18.45 10.07
CA GLY A 30 -0.62 19.87 9.92
C GLY A 30 0.65 20.12 9.10
N GLY A 31 1.69 19.29 9.30
CA GLY A 31 2.92 19.33 8.50
C GLY A 31 2.67 19.06 7.02
N LEU A 32 1.88 18.03 6.69
CA LEU A 32 1.50 17.72 5.29
C LEU A 32 0.61 18.81 4.68
N ARG A 33 -0.27 19.40 5.48
CA ARG A 33 -1.17 20.49 5.06
C ARG A 33 -0.43 21.83 4.92
N GLY A 34 0.79 21.96 5.47
CA GLY A 34 1.55 23.21 5.53
C GLY A 34 1.04 24.22 6.56
N LYS A 35 0.08 23.83 7.41
CA LYS A 35 -0.47 24.64 8.50
C LYS A 35 -1.09 23.73 9.56
N ALA A 36 -1.07 24.16 10.82
CA ALA A 36 -1.65 23.40 11.93
C ALA A 36 -3.14 23.06 11.70
N ILE A 37 -3.55 21.90 12.20
CA ILE A 37 -4.96 21.51 12.23
C ILE A 37 -5.65 22.30 13.35
N GLU A 38 -6.76 22.94 13.03
CA GLU A 38 -7.58 23.61 14.03
C GLU A 38 -8.33 22.57 14.86
N VAL A 39 -8.21 22.68 16.18
CA VAL A 39 -8.80 21.75 17.13
C VAL A 39 -9.67 22.48 18.14
N VAL A 40 -10.67 21.78 18.65
CA VAL A 40 -11.54 22.23 19.75
C VAL A 40 -11.59 21.16 20.83
N LYS A 41 -11.86 21.57 22.07
CA LYS A 41 -12.16 20.63 23.14
C LYS A 41 -13.49 19.94 22.88
N THR A 42 -13.53 18.66 23.21
CA THR A 42 -14.77 17.89 23.33
C THR A 42 -15.70 18.47 24.40
N GLU A 43 -16.99 18.10 24.42
CA GLU A 43 -17.95 18.59 25.43
C GLU A 43 -17.56 18.14 26.84
N SER A 44 -16.97 16.95 26.96
CA SER A 44 -16.35 16.46 28.20
C SER A 44 -15.12 17.27 28.64
N GLY A 45 -14.52 18.05 27.75
CA GLY A 45 -13.29 18.83 27.98
C GLY A 45 -12.01 17.99 28.03
N VAL A 46 -12.09 16.68 27.78
CA VAL A 46 -10.96 15.75 27.94
C VAL A 46 -10.05 15.73 26.72
N PHE A 47 -10.61 15.66 25.51
CA PHE A 47 -9.84 15.47 24.27
C PHE A 47 -9.91 16.70 23.37
N ASP A 48 -8.87 16.88 22.55
CA ASP A 48 -8.88 17.81 21.43
C ASP A 48 -9.26 17.06 20.16
N VAL A 49 -10.24 17.56 19.42
CA VAL A 49 -10.73 16.98 18.17
C VAL A 49 -10.67 18.02 17.05
N PRO A 50 -10.55 17.61 15.76
CA PRO A 50 -10.55 18.56 14.65
C PRO A 50 -11.84 19.40 14.62
N ALA A 51 -11.69 20.73 14.59
CA ALA A 51 -12.79 21.70 14.68
C ALA A 51 -13.81 21.61 13.51
N HIS A 52 -13.43 20.95 12.42
CA HIS A 52 -14.25 20.78 11.23
C HIS A 52 -14.67 19.32 10.99
N SER A 53 -14.71 18.52 12.06
CA SER A 53 -15.35 17.21 12.04
C SER A 53 -16.85 17.37 11.76
N GLU A 54 -17.45 16.41 11.05
CA GLU A 54 -18.90 16.43 10.80
C GLU A 54 -19.69 15.97 12.01
N ILE A 55 -19.18 14.91 12.64
CA ILE A 55 -19.75 14.24 13.80
C ILE A 55 -18.58 13.86 14.71
N VAL A 56 -18.73 14.12 16.00
CA VAL A 56 -17.83 13.65 17.07
C VAL A 56 -18.68 12.81 18.01
N ILE A 57 -18.22 11.59 18.29
CA ILE A 57 -18.87 10.63 19.18
C ILE A 57 -17.96 10.47 20.40
N GLU A 58 -18.46 10.89 21.55
CA GLU A 58 -17.77 10.79 22.84
C GLU A 58 -18.43 9.70 23.69
N GLY A 59 -17.60 9.03 24.49
CA GLY A 59 -18.09 7.95 25.32
C GLY A 59 -16.97 7.23 26.07
N THR A 60 -17.35 6.12 26.70
CA THR A 60 -16.43 5.25 27.44
C THR A 60 -16.37 3.87 26.80
N VAL A 61 -15.19 3.25 26.81
CA VAL A 61 -14.99 1.89 26.29
C VAL A 61 -14.93 0.92 27.47
N ASP A 62 -15.86 -0.03 27.53
CA ASP A 62 -15.86 -1.09 28.53
C ASP A 62 -14.85 -2.17 28.14
N ILE A 63 -13.82 -2.33 28.97
CA ILE A 63 -12.74 -3.32 28.80
C ILE A 63 -13.00 -4.64 29.53
N TYR A 64 -14.11 -4.75 30.27
CA TYR A 64 -14.48 -5.91 31.08
C TYR A 64 -15.72 -6.63 30.52
N ASN A 65 -16.77 -5.88 30.17
CA ASN A 65 -18.01 -6.41 29.60
C ASN A 65 -17.98 -6.27 28.09
N MET A 66 -17.37 -7.26 27.45
CA MET A 66 -17.26 -7.35 25.99
C MET A 66 -18.46 -8.05 25.38
N GLU A 67 -18.81 -7.67 24.15
CA GLU A 67 -19.88 -8.28 23.36
C GLU A 67 -19.34 -8.98 22.11
N GLU A 68 -20.18 -9.79 21.47
CA GLU A 68 -19.83 -10.41 20.20
C GLU A 68 -19.78 -9.35 19.07
N GLU A 69 -18.80 -9.44 18.17
CA GLU A 69 -18.67 -8.56 17.01
C GLU A 69 -18.60 -9.35 15.71
N GLY A 70 -19.23 -8.80 14.68
CA GLY A 70 -19.28 -9.38 13.35
C GLY A 70 -20.24 -10.58 13.24
N PRO A 71 -20.10 -11.40 12.18
CA PRO A 71 -19.08 -11.28 11.13
C PRO A 71 -19.29 -10.00 10.30
N TYR A 72 -18.20 -9.43 9.77
CA TYR A 72 -18.25 -8.24 8.91
C TYR A 72 -17.39 -8.44 7.66
N HIS A 73 -17.59 -7.64 6.61
CA HIS A 73 -16.75 -7.70 5.41
C HIS A 73 -15.32 -7.28 5.75
N GLU A 74 -14.34 -8.07 5.33
CA GLU A 74 -12.92 -7.80 5.58
C GLU A 74 -12.15 -7.50 4.30
N MET A 75 -11.00 -6.86 4.52
CA MET A 75 -9.99 -6.65 3.50
C MET A 75 -9.61 -8.03 2.93
N TYR A 76 -9.50 -8.17 1.60
CA TYR A 76 -9.56 -9.43 0.80
C TYR A 76 -10.94 -9.83 0.25
N GLY A 77 -12.04 -9.21 0.68
CA GLY A 77 -13.38 -9.47 0.16
C GLY A 77 -14.07 -10.72 0.72
N TYR A 78 -13.54 -11.28 1.82
CA TYR A 78 -14.16 -12.39 2.56
C TYR A 78 -14.86 -11.87 3.82
N MET A 79 -15.83 -12.62 4.34
CA MET A 79 -16.38 -12.35 5.66
C MET A 79 -15.32 -12.63 6.74
N GLY A 80 -15.11 -11.65 7.62
CA GLY A 80 -14.34 -11.78 8.83
C GLY A 80 -14.95 -12.79 9.80
N ILE A 81 -14.10 -13.34 10.66
CA ILE A 81 -14.51 -14.28 11.70
C ILE A 81 -15.25 -13.48 12.77
N LYS A 82 -16.44 -13.96 13.16
CA LYS A 82 -17.17 -13.43 14.30
C LYS A 82 -16.30 -13.54 15.55
N LYS A 83 -16.10 -12.44 16.25
CA LYS A 83 -15.39 -12.41 17.54
C LYS A 83 -16.39 -12.62 18.65
N GLU A 84 -16.12 -13.56 19.55
CA GLU A 84 -16.96 -13.78 20.75
C GLU A 84 -16.88 -12.62 21.75
N LYS A 85 -15.78 -11.86 21.72
CA LYS A 85 -15.51 -10.75 22.62
C LYS A 85 -14.82 -9.61 21.89
N ASN A 86 -15.45 -8.45 21.87
CA ASN A 86 -14.88 -7.19 21.45
C ASN A 86 -15.35 -6.07 22.40
N TYR A 87 -14.59 -4.98 22.41
CA TYR A 87 -14.88 -3.84 23.28
C TYR A 87 -16.20 -3.16 22.91
N VAL A 88 -16.96 -2.76 23.93
CA VAL A 88 -18.21 -2.02 23.76
C VAL A 88 -17.96 -0.56 24.12
N MET A 89 -18.44 0.35 23.28
CA MET A 89 -18.44 1.79 23.59
C MET A 89 -19.83 2.22 24.03
N THR A 90 -19.95 2.74 25.26
CA THR A 90 -21.13 3.50 25.68
C THR A 90 -20.97 4.93 25.20
N VAL A 91 -21.89 5.36 24.33
CA VAL A 91 -21.90 6.73 23.79
C VAL A 91 -22.59 7.66 24.79
N ASP A 92 -21.83 8.64 25.29
CA ASP A 92 -22.32 9.62 26.27
C ASP A 92 -22.76 10.92 25.59
N THR A 93 -22.09 11.31 24.51
CA THR A 93 -22.37 12.58 23.81
C THR A 93 -22.08 12.45 22.32
N VAL A 94 -22.96 13.02 21.51
CA VAL A 94 -22.75 13.17 20.07
C VAL A 94 -22.90 14.66 19.73
N THR A 95 -21.84 15.25 19.18
CA THR A 95 -21.88 16.62 18.63
C THR A 95 -21.69 16.57 17.13
N HIS A 96 -22.33 17.48 16.40
CA HIS A 96 -22.28 17.49 14.95
C HIS A 96 -22.55 18.89 14.38
N ARG A 97 -22.17 19.09 13.11
CA ARG A 97 -22.53 20.29 12.34
C ARG A 97 -24.02 20.29 12.00
N ASN A 98 -24.58 21.45 11.63
CA ASN A 98 -25.90 21.47 11.00
C ASN A 98 -25.85 20.67 9.68
N ASP A 99 -26.85 19.81 9.47
CA ASP A 99 -26.96 18.92 8.31
C ASP A 99 -25.69 18.09 8.05
N PRO A 100 -25.26 17.23 9.01
CA PRO A 100 -23.98 16.54 8.91
C PRO A 100 -24.02 15.48 7.82
N TRP A 101 -22.91 15.32 7.12
CA TRP A 101 -22.69 14.21 6.19
C TRP A 101 -21.99 13.06 6.93
N VAL A 102 -22.41 11.84 6.61
CA VAL A 102 -21.79 10.62 7.12
C VAL A 102 -20.94 10.05 6.00
N MET A 103 -19.63 10.06 6.20
CA MET A 103 -18.71 9.31 5.35
C MET A 103 -18.74 7.85 5.81
N ASN A 104 -18.99 6.95 4.87
CA ASN A 104 -18.97 5.51 5.12
C ASN A 104 -18.00 4.83 4.16
N SER A 105 -17.31 3.82 4.65
CA SER A 105 -16.31 3.02 3.95
C SER A 105 -16.71 1.56 4.13
N PHE A 106 -16.99 0.86 3.03
CA PHE A 106 -17.36 -0.54 3.03
C PHE A 106 -16.15 -1.39 2.69
N THR A 107 -15.46 -1.89 3.71
CA THR A 107 -14.30 -2.77 3.53
C THR A 107 -14.62 -3.93 2.59
N GLY A 108 -13.76 -4.14 1.60
CA GLY A 108 -13.90 -5.22 0.63
C GLY A 108 -12.57 -5.61 0.01
N VAL A 109 -12.58 -5.98 -1.27
CA VAL A 109 -11.35 -6.30 -2.00
C VAL A 109 -10.47 -5.06 -2.19
N VAL A 110 -11.10 -3.89 -2.34
CA VAL A 110 -10.42 -2.63 -2.62
C VAL A 110 -9.98 -1.95 -1.32
N THR A 111 -8.76 -1.41 -1.33
CA THR A 111 -8.26 -0.54 -0.28
C THR A 111 -8.95 0.83 -0.35
N GLU A 112 -9.78 1.16 0.63
CA GLU A 112 -10.63 2.37 0.63
C GLU A 112 -10.02 3.58 1.36
N TYR A 113 -8.71 3.56 1.63
CA TYR A 113 -7.98 4.70 2.18
C TYR A 113 -6.84 5.14 1.26
N ILE A 114 -6.40 6.38 1.43
CA ILE A 114 -5.38 6.99 0.58
C ILE A 114 -4.00 6.40 0.93
N THR A 115 -3.39 5.67 -0.01
CA THR A 115 -2.11 4.96 0.20
C THR A 115 -0.88 5.74 -0.27
N ALA A 116 -1.05 6.84 -1.01
CA ALA A 116 0.07 7.58 -1.61
C ALA A 116 1.18 7.97 -0.62
N PRO A 117 0.89 8.44 0.61
CA PRO A 117 1.94 8.74 1.57
C PRO A 117 2.68 7.48 2.08
N GLN A 118 1.97 6.36 2.26
CA GLN A 118 2.56 5.08 2.65
C GLN A 118 3.49 4.53 1.56
N ARG A 119 3.11 4.73 0.29
CA ARG A 119 3.96 4.41 -0.86
C ARG A 119 5.24 5.25 -0.84
N ALA A 120 5.12 6.57 -0.70
CA ALA A 120 6.29 7.46 -0.63
C ALA A 120 7.25 7.07 0.50
N GLU A 121 6.72 6.72 1.67
CA GLU A 121 7.52 6.22 2.80
C GLU A 121 8.25 4.91 2.44
N ASN A 122 7.58 3.96 1.79
CA ASN A 122 8.17 2.69 1.38
C ASN A 122 9.30 2.89 0.37
N ILE A 123 9.08 3.74 -0.65
CA ILE A 123 10.11 4.10 -1.65
C ILE A 123 11.31 4.70 -0.92
N TYR A 124 11.10 5.71 -0.08
CA TYR A 124 12.16 6.37 0.66
C TYR A 124 12.96 5.39 1.54
N ARG A 125 12.27 4.51 2.26
CA ARG A 125 12.91 3.52 3.13
C ARG A 125 13.71 2.49 2.34
N LEU A 126 13.19 2.03 1.21
CA LEU A 126 13.88 1.08 0.33
C LEU A 126 15.09 1.74 -0.32
N GLN A 127 14.97 2.97 -0.85
CA GLN A 127 16.07 3.72 -1.48
C GLN A 127 17.23 4.00 -0.52
N LYS A 128 16.97 4.16 0.79
CA LYS A 128 18.04 4.24 1.79
C LYS A 128 18.93 3.00 1.87
N GLN A 129 18.38 1.83 1.57
CA GLN A 129 19.11 0.56 1.60
C GLN A 129 19.60 0.17 0.20
N PHE A 130 18.79 0.48 -0.81
CA PHE A 130 18.97 0.09 -2.20
C PHE A 130 18.66 1.30 -3.11
N PRO A 131 19.65 2.16 -3.40
CA PRO A 131 19.46 3.35 -4.23
C PRO A 131 18.91 3.07 -5.64
N GLN A 132 19.02 1.83 -6.12
CA GLN A 132 18.49 1.36 -7.39
C GLN A 132 16.97 1.23 -7.43
N VAL A 133 16.29 1.27 -6.28
CA VAL A 133 14.82 1.20 -6.25
C VAL A 133 14.25 2.46 -6.89
N VAL A 134 13.48 2.27 -7.95
CA VAL A 134 12.80 3.33 -8.69
C VAL A 134 11.43 3.60 -8.09
N ASP A 135 10.67 2.52 -7.85
CA ASP A 135 9.29 2.64 -7.40
C ASP A 135 8.83 1.42 -6.58
N TYR A 136 7.71 1.59 -5.89
CA TYR A 136 7.05 0.60 -5.06
C TYR A 136 5.55 0.79 -5.18
N ASP A 137 4.78 -0.28 -5.33
CA ASP A 137 3.33 -0.21 -5.20
C ASP A 137 2.75 -1.43 -4.48
N SER A 138 1.64 -1.22 -3.78
CA SER A 138 0.77 -2.29 -3.31
C SER A 138 -0.62 -2.00 -3.87
N PRO A 139 -1.01 -2.70 -4.96
CA PRO A 139 -2.20 -2.33 -5.71
C PRO A 139 -3.46 -2.36 -4.85
N HIS A 140 -4.27 -1.31 -5.00
CA HIS A 140 -5.50 -1.13 -4.24
C HIS A 140 -6.50 -2.29 -4.40
N ASP A 141 -6.49 -2.98 -5.54
CA ASP A 141 -7.41 -4.04 -5.93
C ASP A 141 -6.88 -5.46 -5.66
N SER A 142 -5.60 -5.58 -5.28
CA SER A 142 -4.86 -6.84 -5.24
C SER A 142 -4.07 -6.99 -3.94
N GLN A 143 -4.76 -6.82 -2.81
CA GLN A 143 -4.13 -6.91 -1.51
C GLN A 143 -3.44 -8.27 -1.30
N GLY A 144 -2.25 -8.25 -0.71
CA GLY A 144 -1.39 -9.44 -0.68
C GLY A 144 -0.19 -9.35 -1.63
N ILE A 145 -0.29 -8.48 -2.63
CA ILE A 145 0.73 -8.29 -3.67
C ILE A 145 1.46 -6.96 -3.48
N VAL A 146 2.77 -7.02 -3.67
CA VAL A 146 3.68 -5.87 -3.69
C VAL A 146 4.49 -5.91 -4.97
N TYR A 147 4.62 -4.75 -5.62
CA TYR A 147 5.47 -4.52 -6.78
C TYR A 147 6.62 -3.60 -6.40
N ILE A 148 7.83 -3.92 -6.88
CA ILE A 148 9.02 -3.09 -6.69
C ILE A 148 9.71 -2.95 -8.05
N SER A 149 9.94 -1.73 -8.50
CA SER A 149 10.73 -1.45 -9.69
C SER A 149 12.17 -1.10 -9.31
N ILE A 150 13.14 -1.68 -10.02
CA ILE A 150 14.57 -1.44 -9.78
C ILE A 150 15.32 -1.14 -11.07
N LYS A 151 16.30 -0.24 -11.00
CA LYS A 151 17.33 -0.10 -12.01
C LYS A 151 18.45 -1.11 -11.75
N LYS A 152 18.26 -2.32 -12.28
CA LYS A 152 19.13 -3.46 -11.98
C LYS A 152 20.58 -3.22 -12.42
N ASP A 153 21.52 -3.41 -11.50
CA ASP A 153 22.97 -3.23 -11.75
C ASP A 153 23.84 -4.43 -11.33
N GLU A 154 23.25 -5.49 -10.76
CA GLU A 154 23.95 -6.72 -10.42
C GLU A 154 23.03 -7.97 -10.45
N PRO A 155 23.58 -9.17 -10.65
CA PRO A 155 22.83 -10.42 -10.52
C PRO A 155 22.25 -10.64 -9.11
N GLY A 156 21.03 -11.15 -9.03
CA GLY A 156 20.31 -11.49 -7.81
C GLY A 156 19.79 -10.28 -7.02
N GLN A 157 19.91 -9.06 -7.56
CA GLN A 157 19.52 -7.83 -6.86
C GLN A 157 18.05 -7.81 -6.47
N ALA A 158 17.17 -8.34 -7.33
CA ALA A 158 15.75 -8.46 -7.05
C ALA A 158 15.47 -9.18 -5.72
N PHE A 159 16.15 -10.30 -5.47
CA PHE A 159 16.01 -11.03 -4.22
C PHE A 159 16.55 -10.26 -3.02
N LYS A 160 17.64 -9.49 -3.17
CA LYS A 160 18.20 -8.65 -2.10
C LYS A 160 17.22 -7.55 -1.69
N VAL A 161 16.68 -6.82 -2.68
CA VAL A 161 15.73 -5.72 -2.48
C VAL A 161 14.42 -6.21 -1.85
N ALA A 162 13.86 -7.31 -2.36
CA ALA A 162 12.58 -7.84 -1.90
C ALA A 162 12.66 -8.67 -0.61
N HIS A 163 13.86 -9.00 -0.11
CA HIS A 163 14.05 -9.88 1.04
C HIS A 163 13.27 -9.40 2.27
N ASN A 164 13.41 -8.11 2.62
CA ASN A 164 12.74 -7.54 3.80
C ASN A 164 11.21 -7.51 3.64
N SER A 165 10.71 -7.31 2.43
CA SER A 165 9.27 -7.39 2.13
C SER A 165 8.75 -8.79 2.46
N ALA A 166 9.37 -9.83 1.90
CA ALA A 166 8.97 -11.21 2.17
C ALA A 166 9.14 -11.59 3.65
N MET A 167 10.22 -11.18 4.31
CA MET A 167 10.49 -11.61 5.68
C MET A 167 9.62 -10.91 6.72
N PHE A 168 9.32 -9.63 6.55
CA PHE A 168 8.80 -8.78 7.63
C PHE A 168 7.50 -8.03 7.30
N ASN A 169 7.09 -7.94 6.04
CA ASN A 169 5.81 -7.31 5.70
C ASN A 169 4.67 -8.35 5.81
N PRO A 170 3.79 -8.30 6.82
CA PRO A 170 2.74 -9.31 7.02
C PRO A 170 1.70 -9.31 5.89
N LEU A 171 1.55 -8.19 5.16
CA LEU A 171 0.62 -8.09 4.04
C LEU A 171 1.22 -8.57 2.72
N ALA A 172 2.54 -8.57 2.55
CA ALA A 172 3.18 -8.97 1.30
C ALA A 172 3.37 -10.49 1.23
N ARG A 173 2.38 -11.20 0.69
CA ARG A 173 2.52 -12.62 0.35
C ARG A 173 3.34 -12.80 -0.92
N VAL A 174 3.02 -12.02 -1.94
CA VAL A 174 3.68 -12.06 -3.25
C VAL A 174 4.42 -10.73 -3.41
N THR A 175 5.74 -10.78 -3.56
CA THR A 175 6.53 -9.61 -3.96
C THR A 175 7.07 -9.85 -5.36
N VAL A 176 6.70 -9.01 -6.32
CA VAL A 176 7.21 -9.05 -7.69
C VAL A 176 8.19 -7.91 -7.87
N VAL A 177 9.37 -8.21 -8.38
CA VAL A 177 10.38 -7.20 -8.73
C VAL A 177 10.47 -7.10 -10.25
N VAL A 178 10.45 -5.88 -10.78
CA VAL A 178 10.49 -5.56 -12.21
C VAL A 178 11.58 -4.54 -12.50
N ASP A 179 12.00 -4.40 -13.76
CA ASP A 179 12.97 -3.37 -14.15
C ASP A 179 12.33 -1.95 -14.12
N ASP A 180 13.17 -0.93 -14.29
CA ASP A 180 12.82 0.50 -14.28
C ASP A 180 12.00 0.97 -15.50
N ASP A 181 11.82 0.10 -16.50
CA ASP A 181 10.97 0.35 -17.66
C ASP A 181 9.51 -0.11 -17.47
N ILE A 182 9.18 -0.69 -16.31
CA ILE A 182 7.83 -1.14 -15.96
C ILE A 182 7.21 -0.20 -14.94
N ASP A 183 6.11 0.45 -15.34
CA ASP A 183 5.26 1.18 -14.39
C ASP A 183 4.53 0.20 -13.47
N VAL A 184 4.85 0.26 -12.18
CA VAL A 184 4.23 -0.60 -11.15
C VAL A 184 2.78 -0.23 -10.86
N LEU A 185 2.30 0.93 -11.31
CA LEU A 185 0.88 1.30 -11.25
C LEU A 185 0.04 0.67 -12.35
N ASP A 186 0.65 0.28 -13.46
CA ASP A 186 -0.02 -0.46 -14.52
C ASP A 186 0.13 -1.96 -14.30
N SER A 187 -0.92 -2.57 -13.74
CA SER A 187 -1.00 -4.03 -13.56
C SER A 187 -0.77 -4.80 -14.86
N THR A 188 -1.06 -4.22 -16.03
CA THR A 188 -0.82 -4.84 -17.33
C THR A 188 0.67 -4.85 -17.67
N ALA A 189 1.39 -3.77 -17.43
CA ALA A 189 2.85 -3.69 -17.60
C ALA A 189 3.57 -4.70 -16.68
N VAL A 190 3.13 -4.81 -15.42
CA VAL A 190 3.69 -5.80 -14.48
C VAL A 190 3.40 -7.23 -14.95
N ARG A 191 2.17 -7.53 -15.39
CA ARG A 191 1.83 -8.86 -15.96
C ARG A 191 2.65 -9.17 -17.22
N PHE A 192 2.94 -8.18 -18.05
CA PHE A 192 3.85 -8.33 -19.19
C PHE A 192 5.25 -8.73 -18.74
N ALA A 193 5.82 -8.07 -17.73
CA ALA A 193 7.13 -8.42 -17.20
C ALA A 193 7.16 -9.86 -16.65
N ILE A 194 6.14 -10.26 -15.89
CA ILE A 194 5.97 -11.64 -15.39
C ILE A 194 5.93 -12.62 -16.56
N GLY A 195 5.14 -12.35 -17.61
CA GLY A 195 4.99 -13.27 -18.74
C GLY A 195 6.20 -13.36 -19.68
N SER A 196 7.05 -12.34 -19.71
CA SER A 196 8.15 -12.24 -20.70
C SER A 196 9.56 -12.36 -20.13
N ARG A 197 9.73 -12.16 -18.81
CA ARG A 197 11.06 -12.09 -18.17
C ARG A 197 11.26 -13.14 -17.08
N TRP A 198 10.20 -13.52 -16.38
CA TRP A 198 10.28 -14.45 -15.24
C TRP A 198 10.49 -15.90 -15.69
N GLN A 199 11.54 -16.54 -15.14
CA GLN A 199 11.74 -17.99 -15.24
C GLN A 199 11.36 -18.66 -13.90
N PRO A 200 10.19 -19.31 -13.79
CA PRO A 200 9.66 -19.74 -12.49
C PRO A 200 10.61 -20.61 -11.66
N ALA A 201 11.41 -21.46 -12.29
CA ALA A 201 12.30 -22.38 -11.58
C ALA A 201 13.52 -21.70 -10.96
N THR A 202 14.08 -20.67 -11.60
CA THR A 202 15.34 -20.03 -11.19
C THR A 202 15.13 -18.64 -10.59
N ALA A 203 14.09 -17.93 -11.02
CA ALA A 203 13.76 -16.56 -10.66
C ALA A 203 12.64 -16.48 -9.61
N THR A 204 12.54 -17.50 -8.75
CA THR A 204 11.57 -17.56 -7.65
C THR A 204 12.26 -17.91 -6.34
N LYS A 205 11.92 -17.20 -5.26
CA LYS A 205 12.34 -17.58 -3.90
C LYS A 205 11.14 -17.67 -2.98
N MET A 206 10.89 -18.87 -2.47
CA MET A 206 9.80 -19.14 -1.53
C MET A 206 10.33 -19.14 -0.09
N PHE A 207 9.48 -18.69 0.83
CA PHE A 207 9.74 -18.67 2.26
C PHE A 207 8.55 -19.30 2.98
N GLU A 208 8.83 -20.21 3.90
CA GLU A 208 7.81 -20.85 4.70
C GLU A 208 7.75 -20.25 6.12
N ASN A 209 6.63 -20.46 6.80
CA ASN A 209 6.45 -20.10 8.21
C ASN A 209 6.80 -18.64 8.51
N ARG A 210 6.37 -17.71 7.65
CA ARG A 210 6.54 -16.26 7.83
C ARG A 210 5.29 -15.66 8.43
N MET A 211 5.44 -14.54 9.15
CA MET A 211 4.30 -13.83 9.74
C MET A 211 3.28 -13.47 8.65
N ALA A 212 2.04 -13.91 8.87
CA ALA A 212 0.88 -13.58 8.05
C ALA A 212 0.10 -12.43 8.66
N PHE A 213 -0.73 -11.79 7.84
CA PHE A 213 -1.74 -10.89 8.34
C PHE A 213 -2.88 -11.70 8.99
N PRO A 214 -3.40 -11.34 10.17
CA PRO A 214 -4.40 -12.16 10.87
C PRO A 214 -5.70 -12.42 10.08
N LEU A 215 -6.08 -11.50 9.20
CA LEU A 215 -7.27 -11.62 8.36
C LEU A 215 -7.01 -12.33 7.03
N ASP A 216 -5.77 -12.76 6.78
CA ASP A 216 -5.37 -13.43 5.56
C ASP A 216 -6.14 -14.76 5.36
N PRO A 217 -7.03 -14.87 4.35
CA PRO A 217 -7.90 -16.02 4.15
C PRO A 217 -7.14 -17.31 3.80
N ALA A 218 -5.94 -17.21 3.25
CA ALA A 218 -5.13 -18.37 2.87
C ALA A 218 -4.11 -18.79 3.94
N SER A 219 -4.05 -18.09 5.09
CA SER A 219 -3.24 -18.51 6.23
C SER A 219 -3.94 -19.64 6.99
N PRO A 220 -3.34 -20.84 7.11
CA PRO A 220 -3.98 -21.98 7.76
C PRO A 220 -4.27 -21.76 9.25
N ASP A 221 -3.40 -21.01 9.94
CA ASP A 221 -3.46 -20.77 11.39
C ASP A 221 -3.71 -19.29 11.74
N ARG A 222 -3.93 -18.43 10.72
CA ARG A 222 -4.07 -16.97 10.82
C ARG A 222 -2.88 -16.25 11.47
N LYS A 223 -1.71 -16.89 11.50
CA LYS A 223 -0.48 -16.37 12.13
C LYS A 223 0.70 -16.48 11.18
N THR A 224 0.74 -17.54 10.39
CA THR A 224 1.82 -17.87 9.48
C THR A 224 1.32 -18.14 8.07
N SER A 225 2.15 -17.82 7.08
CA SER A 225 1.88 -18.10 5.67
C SER A 225 3.20 -18.36 4.94
N SER A 226 3.09 -18.97 3.76
CA SER A 226 4.18 -18.99 2.79
C SER A 226 4.20 -17.68 2.01
N LYS A 227 5.39 -17.28 1.58
CA LYS A 227 5.61 -16.05 0.83
C LYS A 227 6.52 -16.32 -0.34
N VAL A 228 6.41 -15.50 -1.38
CA VAL A 228 7.21 -15.66 -2.60
C VAL A 228 7.75 -14.32 -3.08
N ILE A 229 9.02 -14.34 -3.49
CA ILE A 229 9.62 -13.30 -4.31
C ILE A 229 9.67 -13.84 -5.74
N ILE A 230 9.14 -13.05 -6.66
CA ILE A 230 9.19 -13.27 -8.10
C ILE A 230 10.14 -12.24 -8.67
N ASP A 231 11.26 -12.68 -9.23
CA ASP A 231 12.13 -11.82 -10.02
C ASP A 231 11.65 -11.82 -11.47
N ALA A 232 10.88 -10.78 -11.81
CA ALA A 232 10.41 -10.50 -13.16
C ALA A 232 11.26 -9.43 -13.85
N THR A 233 12.49 -9.19 -13.38
CA THR A 233 13.48 -8.40 -14.11
C THR A 233 14.05 -9.18 -15.29
N ARG A 234 14.67 -8.49 -16.24
CA ARG A 234 15.48 -9.13 -17.29
C ARG A 234 16.56 -9.98 -16.62
N GLN A 235 16.52 -11.29 -16.88
CA GLN A 235 17.44 -12.26 -16.30
C GLN A 235 18.78 -12.19 -17.03
N TRP A 236 19.85 -11.93 -16.31
CA TRP A 236 21.19 -11.91 -16.87
C TRP A 236 21.70 -13.35 -17.09
N PRO A 237 22.73 -13.57 -17.92
CA PRO A 237 23.29 -14.91 -18.14
C PRO A 237 23.68 -15.63 -16.83
N GLU A 238 24.19 -14.89 -15.85
CA GLU A 238 24.55 -15.38 -14.52
C GLU A 238 23.34 -15.88 -13.70
N GLU A 239 22.13 -15.48 -14.08
CA GLU A 239 20.86 -15.87 -13.45
C GLU A 239 20.10 -16.92 -14.28
N GLY A 240 20.71 -17.40 -15.37
CA GLY A 240 20.10 -18.36 -16.30
C GLY A 240 19.27 -17.72 -17.42
N GLY A 241 19.42 -16.40 -17.63
CA GLY A 241 18.81 -15.69 -18.74
C GLY A 241 19.58 -15.80 -20.07
N PRO A 242 19.03 -15.24 -21.16
CA PRO A 242 19.69 -15.23 -22.45
C PRO A 242 20.94 -14.32 -22.46
N PRO A 243 21.87 -14.50 -23.42
CA PRO A 243 23.06 -13.64 -23.55
C PRO A 243 22.71 -12.16 -23.75
N PHE A 244 21.56 -11.88 -24.37
CA PHE A 244 21.00 -10.54 -24.49
C PHE A 244 19.49 -10.62 -24.70
N TYR A 245 18.78 -9.58 -24.25
CA TYR A 245 17.38 -9.35 -24.64
C TYR A 245 17.34 -8.53 -25.93
N GLN A 246 16.34 -8.78 -26.76
CA GLN A 246 16.06 -7.91 -27.91
C GLN A 246 15.58 -6.54 -27.42
N GLU A 247 15.83 -5.51 -28.24
CA GLU A 247 15.30 -4.17 -27.97
C GLU A 247 13.77 -4.22 -27.89
N LEU A 248 13.19 -3.39 -27.02
CA LEU A 248 11.73 -3.27 -26.96
C LEU A 248 11.20 -2.64 -28.24
N ASN A 249 10.07 -3.14 -28.74
CA ASN A 249 9.37 -2.57 -29.89
C ASN A 249 9.14 -1.06 -29.74
N ARG A 250 8.81 -0.62 -28.52
CA ARG A 250 8.61 0.80 -28.20
C ARG A 250 9.88 1.63 -28.39
N THR A 251 11.01 1.14 -27.90
CA THR A 251 12.33 1.79 -28.06
C THR A 251 12.73 1.88 -29.52
N VAL A 252 12.53 0.80 -30.29
CA VAL A 252 12.81 0.78 -31.73
C VAL A 252 11.91 1.78 -32.46
N PHE A 253 10.62 1.83 -32.12
CA PHE A 253 9.65 2.77 -32.68
C PHE A 253 10.01 4.22 -32.37
N GLU A 254 10.29 4.57 -31.12
CA GLU A 254 10.62 5.94 -30.70
C GLU A 254 11.94 6.43 -31.33
N ARG A 255 12.91 5.52 -31.52
CA ARG A 255 14.14 5.84 -32.24
C ARG A 255 13.90 6.09 -33.73
N ALA A 256 13.02 5.33 -34.36
CA ALA A 256 12.69 5.47 -35.77
C ALA A 256 11.79 6.68 -36.05
N GLU A 257 10.88 6.99 -35.13
CA GLU A 257 9.83 8.01 -35.26
C GLU A 257 9.70 8.86 -33.98
N PRO A 258 10.71 9.69 -33.66
CA PRO A 258 10.79 10.40 -32.37
C PRO A 258 9.62 11.36 -32.12
N ASP A 259 9.10 11.98 -33.18
CA ASP A 259 8.00 12.94 -33.07
C ASP A 259 6.61 12.29 -33.20
N ALA A 260 6.50 10.99 -33.49
CA ALA A 260 5.22 10.39 -33.81
C ALA A 260 4.21 10.50 -32.66
N MET A 261 4.66 10.30 -31.42
CA MET A 261 3.81 10.44 -30.25
C MET A 261 3.35 11.89 -30.05
N ALA A 262 4.25 12.86 -30.17
CA ALA A 262 3.90 14.27 -30.09
C ALA A 262 2.87 14.67 -31.15
N ARG A 263 3.04 14.20 -32.41
CA ARG A 263 2.09 14.43 -33.50
C ARG A 263 0.71 13.83 -33.21
N VAL A 264 0.66 12.63 -32.63
CA VAL A 264 -0.60 11.97 -32.24
C VAL A 264 -1.28 12.74 -31.11
N MET A 265 -0.54 13.11 -30.07
CA MET A 265 -1.05 13.86 -28.93
C MET A 265 -1.58 15.24 -29.34
N GLN A 266 -0.90 15.91 -30.30
CA GLN A 266 -1.37 17.19 -30.85
C GLN A 266 -2.70 17.06 -31.59
N ARG A 267 -2.93 15.94 -32.28
CA ARG A 267 -4.19 15.69 -33.01
C ARG A 267 -5.34 15.25 -32.10
N TRP A 268 -5.04 14.64 -30.95
CA TRP A 268 -6.03 14.16 -29.97
C TRP A 268 -5.79 14.71 -28.56
N PRO A 269 -5.80 16.05 -28.38
CA PRO A 269 -5.54 16.66 -27.08
C PRO A 269 -6.59 16.22 -26.06
N GLY A 270 -6.15 15.69 -24.92
CA GLY A 270 -7.01 15.24 -23.82
C GLY A 270 -7.85 13.98 -24.10
N LYS A 271 -7.62 13.29 -25.22
CA LYS A 271 -8.28 12.02 -25.55
C LYS A 271 -7.41 10.79 -25.34
N LEU A 272 -6.09 10.99 -25.24
CA LEU A 272 -5.12 9.93 -25.01
C LEU A 272 -4.39 10.22 -23.70
N ASN A 273 -4.20 9.19 -22.88
CA ASN A 273 -3.31 9.26 -21.73
C ASN A 273 -1.88 9.09 -22.27
N PRO A 274 -0.94 10.02 -22.03
CA PRO A 274 0.40 9.96 -22.61
C PRO A 274 1.25 8.75 -22.18
N GLY A 275 0.77 7.93 -21.25
CA GLY A 275 1.57 6.92 -20.55
C GLY A 275 2.10 7.53 -19.28
#